data_AF-A0A0C1W5A9-F1
#
_entry.id   AF-A0A0C1W5A9-F1
#
_cell.length_a   1.000
_cell.length_b   1.000
_cell.length_c   1.000
_cell.angle_alpha   90.00
_cell.angle_beta   90.00
_cell.angle_gamma   90.00
#
_symmetry.space_group_name_H-M   'P 1'
#
loop_
_entity.id
_entity.type
_entity.pdbx_description
1 polymer ?
#
loop_
_entity_poly.entity_id
_entity_poly.type
_entity_poly.pdbx_seq_one_letter_code
_entity_poly.pdbx_strand_id
1 'polypeptide(L)'
;MKDGEYIPLSNLFVFFVSSVFMFLCFSIYKSVDYEYLQGEKTNNDTAISSTVNVKDVKSRKSRGLRNNNPLNIRYSKKTHWLGKVYNKSDPDFEEFMSVSYGFRAAYKTLVTYKEKYNINTIEGIIYRFSPPKENDTEGIINNLENMTGLKRRHNIMTNEYPLILQKMALMESGKEYSIDFIKSSINLN
;
A
#
# COMPACT_ATOMS: atom_id res chain seq x y z
N MET A 1 35.45 29.57 23.13
CA MET A 1 35.51 28.18 22.59
C MET A 1 35.20 27.23 23.73
N LYS A 2 34.00 26.64 23.69
CA LYS A 2 33.30 25.68 24.59
C LYS A 2 31.82 25.92 24.26
N ASP A 3 30.94 25.01 23.85
CA ASP A 3 30.91 23.55 23.84
C ASP A 3 30.08 23.13 22.61
N GLY A 4 30.52 22.10 21.88
CA GLY A 4 29.74 21.49 20.81
C GLY A 4 28.87 20.39 21.39
N GLU A 5 27.57 20.64 21.50
CA GLU A 5 26.60 19.62 21.92
C GLU A 5 26.46 18.54 20.85
N TYR A 6 26.90 17.35 21.22
CA TYR A 6 26.74 16.11 20.47
C TYR A 6 25.31 15.60 20.69
N ILE A 7 24.49 15.58 19.64
CA ILE A 7 23.13 15.00 19.71
C ILE A 7 23.25 13.47 19.49
N PRO A 8 22.85 12.62 20.45
CA PRO A 8 23.08 11.18 20.35
C PRO A 8 22.18 10.48 19.30
N LEU A 9 22.76 9.49 18.61
CA LEU A 9 22.19 8.67 17.53
C LEU A 9 21.03 7.72 17.93
N SER A 10 20.28 8.01 19.00
CA SER A 10 19.28 7.09 19.55
C SER A 10 17.88 7.18 18.90
N ASN A 11 17.75 7.64 17.65
CA ASN A 11 16.46 7.69 16.93
C ASN A 11 16.42 6.94 15.59
N LEU A 12 17.35 6.00 15.37
CA LEU A 12 17.45 5.26 14.10
C LEU A 12 16.97 3.80 14.14
N PHE A 13 16.49 3.28 15.27
CA PHE A 13 16.10 1.87 15.35
C PHE A 13 14.63 1.68 15.69
N VAL A 14 13.79 1.59 14.65
CA VAL A 14 12.66 0.64 14.61
C VAL A 14 12.58 0.06 13.19
N PHE A 15 13.54 -0.79 12.85
CA PHE A 15 13.38 -1.85 11.86
C PHE A 15 13.59 -3.14 12.61
N PHE A 16 12.64 -4.09 12.55
CA PHE A 16 12.93 -5.52 12.36
C PHE A 16 11.61 -6.32 12.22
N VAL A 17 11.53 -7.03 11.08
CA VAL A 17 10.81 -8.27 10.71
C VAL A 17 9.28 -8.36 10.70
N SER A 18 8.73 -8.50 9.48
CA SER A 18 8.11 -9.78 9.03
C SER A 18 7.70 -9.71 7.55
N SER A 19 8.65 -9.93 6.63
CA SER A 19 8.66 -11.08 5.72
C SER A 19 7.33 -11.50 5.05
N VAL A 20 7.31 -11.40 3.71
CA VAL A 20 6.57 -12.25 2.74
C VAL A 20 5.06 -12.00 2.55
N PHE A 21 4.62 -10.78 2.23
CA PHE A 21 3.30 -10.63 1.58
C PHE A 21 3.22 -9.55 0.50
N MET A 22 4.34 -9.24 -0.16
CA MET A 22 4.35 -8.40 -1.36
C MET A 22 4.51 -9.22 -2.66
N PHE A 23 5.06 -10.45 -2.56
CA PHE A 23 5.44 -11.24 -3.74
C PHE A 23 4.40 -12.24 -4.24
N LEU A 24 3.39 -12.59 -3.46
CA LEU A 24 2.43 -13.62 -3.86
C LEU A 24 1.26 -13.10 -4.71
N CYS A 25 0.99 -11.79 -4.76
CA CYS A 25 -0.15 -11.28 -5.53
C CYS A 25 0.13 -11.16 -7.03
N PHE A 26 1.38 -10.96 -7.49
CA PHE A 26 1.63 -10.76 -8.92
C PHE A 26 1.86 -12.04 -9.72
N SER A 27 2.43 -13.10 -9.11
CA SER A 27 2.53 -14.42 -9.79
C SER A 27 1.14 -15.02 -10.06
N ILE A 28 0.13 -14.66 -9.26
CA ILE A 28 -1.28 -15.03 -9.49
C ILE A 28 -1.94 -14.10 -10.52
N TYR A 29 -1.58 -12.80 -10.53
CA TYR A 29 -2.16 -11.84 -11.48
C TYR A 29 -1.89 -12.22 -12.95
N LYS A 30 -0.67 -12.68 -13.28
CA LYS A 30 -0.37 -13.17 -14.64
C LYS A 30 -1.03 -14.51 -14.98
N SER A 31 -1.32 -15.36 -14.01
CA SER A 31 -1.93 -16.68 -14.28
C SER A 31 -3.45 -16.61 -14.40
N VAL A 32 -4.13 -15.74 -13.63
CA VAL A 32 -5.60 -15.65 -13.62
C VAL A 32 -6.14 -14.88 -14.83
N ASP A 33 -5.46 -13.81 -15.27
CA ASP A 33 -5.96 -13.00 -16.39
C ASP A 33 -5.73 -13.65 -17.77
N TYR A 34 -4.76 -14.57 -17.92
CA TYR A 34 -4.52 -15.27 -19.19
C TYR A 34 -5.57 -16.34 -19.49
N GLU A 35 -6.16 -16.96 -18.45
CA GLU A 35 -7.31 -17.86 -18.59
C GLU A 35 -8.63 -17.09 -18.75
N TYR A 36 -8.77 -15.91 -18.15
CA TYR A 36 -9.99 -15.10 -18.25
C TYR A 36 -10.22 -14.48 -19.63
N LEU A 37 -9.16 -14.19 -20.40
CA LEU A 37 -9.28 -13.57 -21.73
C LEU A 37 -9.56 -14.55 -22.88
N GLN A 38 -9.73 -15.85 -22.60
CA GLN A 38 -10.12 -16.88 -23.57
C GLN A 38 -11.53 -17.46 -23.33
N GLY A 39 -12.23 -17.06 -22.27
CA GLY A 39 -13.50 -17.67 -21.85
C GLY A 39 -14.72 -16.75 -21.92
N GLU A 40 -15.62 -17.06 -22.85
CA GLU A 40 -17.08 -16.82 -22.82
C GLU A 40 -17.63 -15.39 -22.96
N LYS A 41 -18.01 -15.09 -24.21
CA LYS A 41 -19.34 -14.56 -24.50
C LYS A 41 -20.38 -15.67 -24.25
N THR A 42 -21.33 -15.46 -23.34
CA THR A 42 -22.78 -15.69 -23.56
C THR A 42 -23.61 -15.26 -22.34
N ASN A 43 -24.76 -14.66 -22.65
CA ASN A 43 -25.79 -14.18 -21.74
C ASN A 43 -26.43 -15.33 -20.93
N ASN A 44 -26.95 -15.04 -19.74
CA ASN A 44 -28.37 -15.18 -19.35
C ASN A 44 -28.54 -15.17 -17.82
N ASP A 45 -29.45 -14.30 -17.37
CA ASP A 45 -30.03 -14.33 -16.03
C ASP A 45 -30.72 -15.68 -15.78
N THR A 46 -30.44 -16.34 -14.65
CA THR A 46 -31.39 -17.09 -13.78
C THR A 46 -30.64 -17.79 -12.63
N ALA A 47 -31.17 -17.63 -11.41
CA ALA A 47 -30.94 -18.43 -10.19
C ALA A 47 -29.54 -18.42 -9.55
N ILE A 48 -29.23 -17.36 -8.77
CA ILE A 48 -28.23 -17.46 -7.69
C ILE A 48 -28.86 -18.22 -6.52
N SER A 49 -28.63 -19.52 -6.55
CA SER A 49 -28.95 -20.49 -5.49
C SER A 49 -28.25 -20.11 -4.18
N SER A 50 -29.02 -20.18 -3.11
CA SER A 50 -28.82 -19.82 -1.71
C SER A 50 -27.74 -20.63 -0.95
N THR A 51 -26.56 -20.85 -1.53
CA THR A 51 -25.50 -21.69 -0.90
C THR A 51 -24.17 -20.97 -0.61
N VAL A 52 -24.03 -19.68 -0.88
CA VAL A 52 -22.81 -18.94 -0.48
C VAL A 52 -22.95 -18.48 0.98
N ASN A 53 -22.31 -19.21 1.89
CA ASN A 53 -22.20 -18.82 3.29
C ASN A 53 -21.41 -17.51 3.39
N VAL A 54 -22.06 -16.41 3.80
CA VAL A 54 -21.49 -15.05 3.87
C VAL A 54 -20.18 -14.99 4.69
N LYS A 55 -19.96 -15.97 5.58
CA LYS A 55 -18.71 -16.12 6.34
C LYS A 55 -17.50 -16.49 5.48
N ASP A 56 -17.68 -17.26 4.40
CA ASP A 56 -16.60 -17.67 3.49
C ASP A 56 -16.15 -16.55 2.55
N VAL A 57 -17.00 -15.56 2.29
CA VAL A 57 -16.63 -14.37 1.50
C VAL A 57 -15.67 -13.46 2.28
N LYS A 58 -15.72 -13.48 3.62
CA LYS A 58 -14.77 -12.73 4.47
C LYS A 58 -13.38 -13.37 4.47
N SER A 59 -13.26 -14.68 4.26
CA SER A 59 -11.99 -15.42 4.31
C SER A 59 -11.12 -15.24 3.06
N ARG A 60 -11.67 -14.72 1.95
CA ARG A 60 -10.94 -14.52 0.68
C ARG A 60 -10.44 -13.09 0.42
N LYS A 61 -10.77 -12.11 1.25
CA LYS A 61 -10.27 -10.73 1.07
C LYS A 61 -8.81 -10.62 1.52
N SER A 62 -7.96 -9.95 0.74
CA SER A 62 -6.58 -9.65 1.13
C SER A 62 -6.55 -8.87 2.46
N ARG A 63 -5.46 -9.00 3.23
CA ARG A 63 -5.33 -8.35 4.55
C ARG A 63 -5.59 -6.85 4.49
N GLY A 64 -5.00 -6.16 3.51
CA GLY A 64 -5.21 -4.72 3.32
C GLY A 64 -6.68 -4.35 3.10
N LEU A 65 -7.46 -5.21 2.41
CA LEU A 65 -8.91 -5.00 2.24
C LEU A 65 -9.70 -5.22 3.54
N ARG A 66 -9.30 -6.20 4.36
CA ARG A 66 -9.95 -6.44 5.66
C ARG A 66 -9.66 -5.30 6.65
N ASN A 67 -8.44 -4.79 6.64
CA ASN A 67 -7.95 -3.79 7.59
C ASN A 67 -8.19 -2.34 7.11
N ASN A 68 -8.80 -2.14 5.93
CA ASN A 68 -8.89 -0.84 5.26
C ASN A 68 -7.51 -0.14 5.10
N ASN A 69 -6.47 -0.95 4.92
CA ASN A 69 -5.07 -0.54 4.88
C ASN A 69 -4.47 -0.94 3.51
N PRO A 70 -4.68 -0.13 2.47
CA PRO A 70 -4.43 -0.54 1.08
C PRO A 70 -2.94 -0.78 0.76
N LEU A 71 -2.02 -0.25 1.58
CA LEU A 71 -0.58 -0.40 1.42
C LEU A 71 0.07 -1.19 2.58
N ASN A 72 -0.72 -1.92 3.37
CA ASN A 72 -0.21 -2.73 4.48
C ASN A 72 0.74 -1.94 5.43
N ILE A 73 0.38 -0.70 5.80
CA ILE A 73 1.15 0.10 6.77
C ILE A 73 1.23 -0.65 8.10
N ARG A 74 2.46 -0.84 8.60
CA ARG A 74 2.70 -1.53 9.88
C ARG A 74 2.22 -0.71 11.07
N TYR A 75 1.74 -1.42 12.07
CA TYR A 75 1.28 -0.83 13.31
C TYR A 75 2.42 -0.12 14.05
N SER A 76 2.13 1.09 14.54
CA SER A 76 3.00 1.82 15.45
C SER A 76 2.20 2.35 16.64
N LYS A 77 2.67 2.06 17.86
CA LYS A 77 2.10 2.66 19.09
C LYS A 77 2.32 4.18 19.15
N LYS A 78 3.38 4.68 18.51
CA LYS A 78 3.79 6.09 18.53
C LYS A 78 3.06 6.95 17.50
N THR A 79 2.42 6.31 16.51
CA THR A 79 1.81 7.00 15.37
C THR A 79 0.30 7.01 15.51
N HIS A 80 -0.27 8.21 15.59
CA HIS A 80 -1.70 8.44 15.70
C HIS A 80 -2.27 8.89 14.36
N TRP A 81 -2.75 7.94 13.57
CA TRP A 81 -3.42 8.24 12.30
C TRP A 81 -4.86 8.68 12.54
N LEU A 82 -5.32 9.66 11.76
CA LEU A 82 -6.74 9.94 11.66
C LEU A 82 -7.45 8.70 11.13
N GLY A 83 -8.54 8.30 11.78
CA GLY A 83 -9.32 7.13 11.40
C GLY A 83 -8.73 5.78 11.84
N LYS A 84 -7.65 5.77 12.64
CA LYS A 84 -7.05 4.54 13.20
C LYS A 84 -8.04 3.81 14.12
N VAL A 85 -8.11 2.50 13.98
CA VAL A 85 -8.85 1.61 14.88
C VAL A 85 -7.91 1.12 15.97
N TYR A 86 -8.25 1.41 17.23
CA TYR A 86 -7.41 1.05 18.38
C TYR A 86 -7.68 -0.36 18.92
N ASN A 87 -8.94 -0.80 18.89
CA ASN A 87 -9.30 -2.18 19.20
C ASN A 87 -9.18 -3.03 17.93
N LYS A 88 -7.93 -3.32 17.55
CA LYS A 88 -7.59 -3.94 16.28
C LYS A 88 -7.61 -5.46 16.36
N SER A 89 -7.94 -6.09 15.25
CA SER A 89 -7.87 -7.54 15.06
C SER A 89 -6.49 -8.04 14.61
N ASP A 90 -5.73 -7.18 13.93
CA ASP A 90 -4.41 -7.47 13.38
C ASP A 90 -3.30 -6.86 14.24
N PRO A 91 -2.43 -7.66 14.89
CA PRO A 91 -1.38 -7.16 15.77
C PRO A 91 -0.22 -6.47 15.04
N ASP A 92 -0.03 -6.72 13.75
CA ASP A 92 1.16 -6.28 13.01
C ASP A 92 0.90 -5.08 12.11
N PHE A 93 -0.35 -4.90 11.67
CA PHE A 93 -0.73 -3.85 10.72
C PHE A 93 -1.69 -2.83 11.32
N GLU A 94 -1.67 -1.62 10.77
CA GLU A 94 -2.69 -0.62 11.09
C GLU A 94 -4.04 -1.06 10.53
N GLU A 95 -5.09 -0.73 11.27
CA GLU A 95 -6.48 -0.86 10.85
C GLU A 95 -7.12 0.53 10.81
N PHE A 96 -7.96 0.76 9.81
CA PHE A 96 -8.62 2.05 9.61
C PHE A 96 -10.14 1.88 9.57
N MET A 97 -10.87 2.90 10.00
CA MET A 97 -12.33 2.89 9.98
C MET A 97 -12.90 2.85 8.55
N SER A 98 -12.13 3.33 7.56
CA SER A 98 -12.43 3.20 6.14
C SER A 98 -11.15 3.24 5.32
N VAL A 99 -11.21 2.74 4.08
CA VAL A 99 -10.04 2.72 3.19
C VAL A 99 -9.53 4.11 2.83
N SER A 100 -10.38 5.14 2.88
CA SER A 100 -9.96 6.53 2.67
C SER A 100 -8.94 6.98 3.71
N TYR A 101 -9.11 6.58 4.98
CA TYR A 101 -8.13 6.86 6.03
C TYR A 101 -6.82 6.09 5.82
N GLY A 102 -6.89 4.86 5.28
CA GLY A 102 -5.71 4.11 4.88
C GLY A 102 -4.91 4.81 3.77
N PHE A 103 -5.58 5.31 2.73
CA PHE A 103 -4.91 6.11 1.69
C PHE A 103 -4.35 7.42 2.21
N ARG A 104 -5.06 8.10 3.12
CA ARG A 104 -4.55 9.30 3.79
C ARG A 104 -3.28 9.01 4.57
N ALA A 105 -3.24 7.92 5.34
CA ALA A 105 -2.05 7.51 6.09
C ALA A 105 -0.88 7.17 5.15
N ALA A 106 -1.15 6.48 4.03
CA ALA A 106 -0.16 6.20 3.01
C ALA A 106 0.42 7.49 2.40
N TYR A 107 -0.44 8.44 2.01
CA TYR A 107 0.00 9.73 1.50
C TYR A 107 0.85 10.49 2.52
N LYS A 108 0.42 10.59 3.78
CA LYS A 108 1.19 11.24 4.84
C LYS A 108 2.54 10.55 5.10
N THR A 109 2.63 9.25 4.89
CA THR A 109 3.90 8.51 4.93
C THR A 109 4.83 8.99 3.82
N LEU A 110 4.36 9.09 2.57
CA LEU A 110 5.17 9.57 1.45
C LEU A 110 5.54 11.05 1.58
N VAL A 111 4.63 11.90 2.05
CA VAL A 111 4.94 13.30 2.38
C VAL A 111 6.02 13.37 3.46
N THR A 112 5.96 12.53 4.48
CA THR A 112 7.02 12.48 5.50
C THR A 112 8.37 12.06 4.90
N TYR A 113 8.39 11.14 3.94
CA TYR A 113 9.61 10.75 3.22
C TYR A 113 10.23 11.93 2.50
N LYS A 114 9.41 12.71 1.78
CA LYS A 114 9.84 13.93 1.10
C LYS A 114 10.34 14.99 2.08
N GLU A 115 9.48 15.44 2.99
CA GLU A 115 9.75 16.63 3.81
C GLU A 115 10.85 16.39 4.85
N LYS A 116 10.94 15.18 5.43
CA LYS A 116 11.92 14.89 6.50
C LYS A 116 13.23 14.29 5.99
N TYR A 117 13.20 13.59 4.86
CA TYR A 117 14.36 12.81 4.40
C TYR A 117 14.77 13.13 2.95
N ASN A 118 14.12 14.10 2.30
CA ASN A 118 14.35 14.46 0.91
C ASN A 118 14.21 13.26 -0.05
N ILE A 119 13.28 12.35 0.25
CA ILE A 119 12.97 11.19 -0.57
C ILE A 119 11.69 11.46 -1.36
N ASN A 120 11.84 11.69 -2.66
CA ASN A 120 10.77 12.12 -3.55
C ASN A 120 10.85 11.46 -4.95
N THR A 121 11.44 10.28 -5.04
CA THR A 121 11.52 9.47 -6.27
C THR A 121 10.89 8.09 -6.04
N ILE A 122 10.44 7.40 -7.10
CA ILE A 122 9.91 6.03 -6.97
C ILE A 122 10.97 5.12 -6.34
N GLU A 123 12.22 5.21 -6.81
CA GLU A 123 13.34 4.46 -6.27
C GLU A 123 13.48 4.69 -4.76
N GLY A 124 13.61 5.95 -4.33
CA GLY A 124 13.81 6.27 -2.92
C GLY A 124 12.61 5.90 -2.04
N ILE A 125 11.38 6.08 -2.55
CA ILE A 125 10.17 5.65 -1.85
C ILE A 125 10.19 4.14 -1.64
N ILE A 126 10.42 3.35 -2.68
CA ILE A 126 10.34 1.90 -2.60
C ILE A 126 11.50 1.30 -1.80
N TYR A 127 12.73 1.81 -1.93
CA TYR A 127 13.84 1.38 -1.09
C TYR A 127 13.57 1.56 0.41
N ARG A 128 12.85 2.63 0.77
CA ARG A 128 12.46 2.89 2.15
C ARG A 128 11.23 2.11 2.59
N PHE A 129 10.24 1.96 1.71
CA PHE A 129 8.96 1.33 2.00
C PHE A 129 9.07 -0.20 2.04
N SER A 130 9.86 -0.78 1.14
CA SER A 130 10.02 -2.21 0.91
C SER A 130 11.50 -2.56 0.65
N PRO A 131 12.35 -2.59 1.70
CA PRO A 131 13.80 -2.73 1.55
C PRO A 131 14.21 -4.13 1.01
N PRO A 132 15.35 -4.21 0.28
CA PRO A 132 15.72 -5.36 -0.54
C PRO A 132 16.11 -6.63 0.23
N LYS A 133 16.37 -6.52 1.54
CA LYS A 133 16.68 -7.68 2.37
C LYS A 133 15.51 -8.66 2.46
N GLU A 134 14.28 -8.16 2.35
CA GLU A 134 13.06 -8.95 2.55
C GLU A 134 12.16 -9.00 1.31
N ASN A 135 12.52 -8.26 0.24
CA ASN A 135 11.66 -8.01 -0.92
C ASN A 135 12.51 -7.88 -2.20
N ASP A 136 11.96 -8.22 -3.36
CA ASP A 136 12.53 -7.81 -4.66
C ASP A 136 12.12 -6.35 -4.98
N THR A 137 12.80 -5.43 -4.29
CA THR A 137 12.68 -3.97 -4.42
C THR A 137 12.83 -3.50 -5.86
N GLU A 138 13.76 -4.08 -6.62
CA GLU A 138 14.00 -3.71 -8.03
C GLU A 138 12.83 -4.09 -8.93
N GLY A 139 12.26 -5.28 -8.78
CA GLY A 139 11.05 -5.69 -9.49
C GLY A 139 9.87 -4.76 -9.21
N ILE A 140 9.72 -4.31 -7.97
CA ILE A 140 8.67 -3.35 -7.58
C ILE A 140 8.88 -1.99 -8.26
N ILE A 141 10.11 -1.47 -8.25
CA ILE A 141 10.47 -0.22 -8.91
C ILE A 141 10.17 -0.31 -10.40
N ASN A 142 10.63 -1.37 -11.07
CA ASN A 142 10.40 -1.58 -12.50
C ASN A 142 8.89 -1.63 -12.84
N ASN A 143 8.10 -2.33 -12.02
CA ASN A 143 6.65 -2.40 -12.20
C ASN A 143 5.99 -1.04 -12.03
N LEU A 144 6.36 -0.27 -11.00
CA LEU A 144 5.82 1.08 -10.83
C LEU A 144 6.22 2.02 -11.96
N GLU A 145 7.46 1.98 -12.45
CA GLU A 145 7.86 2.77 -13.62
C GLU A 145 6.97 2.45 -14.83
N ASN A 146 6.74 1.16 -15.09
CA ASN A 146 5.90 0.72 -16.21
C ASN A 146 4.43 1.13 -16.05
N MET A 147 3.86 0.96 -14.85
CA MET A 147 2.44 1.23 -14.58
C MET A 147 2.11 2.72 -14.51
N THR A 148 3.07 3.55 -14.09
CA THR A 148 2.87 5.01 -13.93
C THR A 148 3.40 5.82 -15.10
N GLY A 149 4.33 5.29 -15.88
CA GLY A 149 5.07 6.02 -16.92
C GLY A 149 6.15 6.96 -16.37
N LEU A 150 6.30 7.06 -15.04
CA LEU A 150 7.31 7.91 -14.40
C LEU A 150 8.63 7.16 -14.29
N LYS A 151 9.76 7.86 -14.50
CA LYS A 151 11.08 7.25 -14.32
C LYS A 151 11.42 7.08 -12.84
N ARG A 152 12.21 6.07 -12.48
CA ARG A 152 12.50 5.73 -11.08
C ARG A 152 13.15 6.86 -10.28
N ARG A 153 13.94 7.70 -10.96
CA ARG A 153 14.62 8.89 -10.43
C ARG A 153 13.92 10.22 -10.75
N HIS A 154 12.71 10.18 -11.31
CA HIS A 154 11.88 11.36 -11.50
C HIS A 154 11.49 11.96 -10.13
N ASN A 155 11.57 13.28 -10.02
CA ASN A 155 11.11 14.00 -8.83
C ASN A 155 9.58 14.08 -8.84
N ILE A 156 8.96 13.35 -7.92
CA ILE A 156 7.51 13.24 -7.82
C ILE A 156 6.88 14.58 -7.42
N MET A 157 5.94 15.01 -8.24
CA MET A 157 5.10 16.18 -8.02
C MET A 157 3.86 15.84 -7.18
N THR A 158 3.28 16.84 -6.52
CA THR A 158 2.15 16.64 -5.60
C THR A 158 0.93 15.99 -6.28
N ASN A 159 0.68 16.34 -7.55
CA ASN A 159 -0.43 15.79 -8.34
C ASN A 159 -0.21 14.35 -8.82
N GLU A 160 1.01 13.80 -8.69
CA GLU A 160 1.36 12.44 -9.12
C GLU A 160 1.16 11.40 -8.01
N TYR A 161 1.12 11.83 -6.73
CA TYR A 161 0.91 10.91 -5.59
C TYR A 161 -0.34 10.03 -5.70
N PRO A 162 -1.52 10.51 -6.14
CA PRO A 162 -2.69 9.64 -6.29
C PRO A 162 -2.45 8.46 -7.23
N LEU A 163 -1.73 8.67 -8.34
CA LEU A 163 -1.39 7.61 -9.28
C LEU A 163 -0.41 6.61 -8.66
N ILE A 164 0.63 7.10 -7.99
CA ILE A 164 1.62 6.24 -7.31
C ILE A 164 0.94 5.39 -6.23
N LEU A 165 0.10 6.00 -5.38
CA LEU A 165 -0.65 5.31 -4.33
C LEU A 165 -1.62 4.27 -4.91
N GLN A 166 -2.29 4.59 -6.03
CA GLN A 166 -3.15 3.64 -6.73
C GLN A 166 -2.37 2.40 -7.16
N LYS A 167 -1.21 2.58 -7.81
CA LYS A 167 -0.43 1.47 -8.36
C LYS A 167 0.27 0.67 -7.26
N MET A 168 0.75 1.32 -6.21
CA MET A 168 1.23 0.64 -5.00
C MET A 168 0.12 -0.21 -4.37
N ALA A 169 -1.08 0.35 -4.17
CA ALA A 169 -2.22 -0.39 -3.58
C ALA A 169 -2.66 -1.59 -4.45
N LEU A 170 -2.62 -1.44 -5.77
CA LEU A 170 -2.91 -2.53 -6.70
C LEU A 170 -1.90 -3.67 -6.54
N MET A 171 -0.61 -3.37 -6.46
CA MET A 171 0.45 -4.36 -6.25
C MET A 171 0.34 -5.05 -4.87
N GLU A 172 -0.02 -4.31 -3.84
CA GLU A 172 -0.09 -4.79 -2.44
C GLU A 172 -1.36 -5.59 -2.11
N SER A 173 -2.51 -5.13 -2.61
CA SER A 173 -3.82 -5.61 -2.18
C SER A 173 -4.62 -6.29 -3.29
N GLY A 174 -4.17 -6.18 -4.54
CA GLY A 174 -4.85 -6.66 -5.74
C GLY A 174 -6.07 -5.83 -6.14
N LYS A 175 -6.40 -4.76 -5.40
CA LYS A 175 -7.57 -3.93 -5.68
C LYS A 175 -7.16 -2.59 -6.28
N GLU A 176 -7.75 -2.28 -7.43
CA GLU A 176 -7.69 -0.95 -8.01
C GLU A 176 -8.78 -0.03 -7.43
N TYR A 177 -8.42 1.22 -7.19
CA TYR A 177 -9.30 2.28 -6.71
C TYR A 177 -9.25 3.45 -7.69
N SER A 178 -10.33 4.21 -7.86
CA SER A 178 -10.30 5.35 -8.77
C SER A 178 -9.36 6.46 -8.26
N ILE A 179 -8.72 7.16 -9.19
CA ILE A 179 -7.83 8.29 -8.86
C ILE A 179 -8.59 9.37 -8.09
N ASP A 180 -9.84 9.65 -8.44
CA ASP A 180 -10.65 10.67 -7.76
C ASP A 180 -11.00 10.27 -6.33
N PHE A 181 -11.25 8.98 -6.08
CA PHE A 181 -11.42 8.47 -4.73
C PHE A 181 -10.14 8.62 -3.89
N ILE A 182 -8.98 8.35 -4.47
CA ILE A 182 -7.70 8.53 -3.76
C ILE A 182 -7.46 10.02 -3.51
N LYS A 183 -7.70 10.89 -4.49
CA LYS A 183 -7.59 12.35 -4.34
C LYS A 183 -8.48 12.88 -3.21
N SER A 184 -9.74 12.45 -3.13
CA SER A 184 -10.62 12.87 -2.04
C SER A 184 -10.14 12.34 -0.69
N SER A 185 -9.64 11.10 -0.66
CA SER A 185 -9.13 10.45 0.56
C SER A 185 -7.88 11.15 1.13
N ILE A 186 -6.93 11.55 0.30
CA ILE A 186 -5.69 12.20 0.77
C ILE A 186 -5.92 13.63 1.29
N ASN A 187 -7.06 14.24 0.94
CA ASN A 187 -7.47 15.58 1.35
C ASN A 187 -8.42 15.59 2.57
N LEU A 188 -8.69 14.43 3.18
CA LEU A 188 -9.45 14.36 4.43
C LEU A 188 -8.70 15.13 5.53
N ASN A 189 -9.41 16.03 6.22
CA ASN A 189 -8.87 16.84 7.32
C ASN A 189 -8.76 16.03 8.60
#